data_AF-A0A803JS59-F1
#
_entry.id   AF-A0A803JS59-F1
#
_cell.length_a   1.000
_cell.length_b   1.000
_cell.length_c   1.000
_cell.angle_alpha   90.00
_cell.angle_beta   90.00
_cell.angle_gamma   90.00
#
_symmetry.space_group_name_H-M   'P 1'
#
loop_
_entity.id
_entity.type
_entity.pdbx_description
1 polymer ?
#
loop_
_entity_poly.entity_id
_entity_poly.type
_entity_poly.pdbx_seq_one_letter_code
_entity_poly.pdbx_strand_id
1 'polypeptide(L)'
;MSLAPPKQEPHSSHWGKSPMFLHPQEADLYIQGFVYQPEMCRKNCGYYGNPAWHGYCSRCWIHERQKRQTSPLTDGFRHHTGTLFMKSERENTSDLGQNENTARVVTINTDTMYAQHSQSSYRYFPTTDVTDPRCFIPWSSLESMAKRDFSDFLKALRRPEAQQLNAQCTNLIQRLQNAKNLTPNTMGEQIQDFYHRIADQFPDHMTEERGYFLDNIEKLVMTRLYRSVFCLDGSTDEQKDLLLQRRIKSLKWVTPKMLQVPLDETIVEVKDWTLSAVTAMLEMDSRRAPQDKLTCVSRASNCLFKSIRASKKDPATADDFLSCLIYITLRANPPRLFSNLEYLTRFCNPVRLTTGEWGYCFTNLCCAVSFIENLDASSLSLTQEEFDCLMKQHKTELSTQNSVAQQSTLQQMQHNKKLLAELQHRQDNLIQRAEVLEKELRAWPQLIHGEVKEIIRRYPLDISRTSSQS
;
A
#
# COMPACT_ATOMS: atom_id res chain seq x y z
N MET A 1 -3.47 84.47 49.99
CA MET A 1 -3.21 83.01 50.12
C MET A 1 -3.28 82.42 48.72
N SER A 2 -2.46 81.40 48.44
CA SER A 2 -2.44 80.58 47.21
C SER A 2 -2.13 81.28 45.86
N LEU A 3 -1.09 80.77 45.18
CA LEU A 3 -0.74 81.03 43.78
C LEU A 3 -0.20 79.72 43.17
N ALA A 4 -0.32 79.58 41.84
CA ALA A 4 0.28 78.52 41.00
C ALA A 4 -0.21 77.06 41.23
N PRO A 5 0.10 76.09 40.32
CA PRO A 5 0.34 76.16 38.87
C PRO A 5 -0.52 75.11 38.07
N PRO A 6 -0.49 75.09 36.71
CA PRO A 6 -1.25 74.14 35.89
C PRO A 6 -0.54 72.78 35.65
N LYS A 7 -1.26 71.83 35.03
CA LYS A 7 -0.74 70.61 34.37
C LYS A 7 -1.45 70.51 33.00
N GLN A 8 -0.78 70.56 31.84
CA GLN A 8 0.21 69.64 31.28
C GLN A 8 -0.36 68.25 30.95
N GLU A 9 -0.45 67.97 29.64
CA GLU A 9 -0.62 66.64 29.06
C GLU A 9 0.66 65.80 29.20
N PRO A 10 0.55 64.47 29.10
CA PRO A 10 1.62 63.67 28.55
C PRO A 10 1.18 62.76 27.39
N HIS A 11 2.04 62.75 26.38
CA HIS A 11 2.05 61.92 25.18
C HIS A 11 1.62 60.46 25.33
N SER A 12 1.10 59.92 24.22
CA SER A 12 0.90 58.50 23.96
C SER A 12 2.22 57.70 23.97
N SER A 13 2.12 56.45 24.40
CA SER A 13 3.09 55.39 24.07
C SER A 13 2.35 54.12 23.64
N HIS A 14 2.91 53.39 22.67
CA HIS A 14 2.48 52.02 22.34
C HIS A 14 2.76 51.11 23.57
N TRP A 15 2.04 50.02 23.83
CA TRP A 15 1.57 49.00 22.89
C TRP A 15 0.28 48.32 23.35
N GLY A 16 -0.73 48.26 22.48
CA GLY A 16 -1.90 47.43 22.68
C GLY A 16 -1.88 46.20 21.77
N LYS A 17 -2.10 45.01 22.36
CA LYS A 17 -2.88 43.89 21.79
C LYS A 17 -2.98 42.74 22.79
N SER A 18 -4.21 42.46 23.24
CA SER A 18 -4.52 41.23 23.97
C SER A 18 -4.35 40.02 23.05
N PRO A 19 -3.91 38.86 23.56
CA PRO A 19 -4.17 37.59 22.89
C PRO A 19 -5.68 37.34 22.87
N MET A 20 -6.23 37.14 21.67
CA MET A 20 -7.32 36.17 21.54
C MET A 20 -6.76 34.76 21.81
N PHE A 21 -7.62 33.77 21.97
CA PHE A 21 -7.28 32.38 22.34
C PHE A 21 -6.92 32.17 23.82
N LEU A 22 -7.92 32.35 24.70
CA LEU A 22 -8.06 31.57 25.94
C LEU A 22 -9.40 30.82 25.87
N HIS A 23 -9.46 29.63 26.48
CA HIS A 23 -10.68 28.82 26.47
C HIS A 23 -11.70 29.40 27.48
N PRO A 24 -13.03 29.38 27.23
CA PRO A 24 -14.00 30.01 28.13
C PRO A 24 -13.92 29.55 29.59
N GLN A 25 -13.56 28.29 29.82
CA GLN A 25 -13.40 27.69 31.16
C GLN A 25 -12.15 28.17 31.93
N GLU A 26 -11.23 28.87 31.28
CA GLU A 26 -10.00 29.42 31.89
C GLU A 26 -10.20 30.87 32.36
N ALA A 27 -11.22 31.57 31.83
CA ALA A 27 -11.52 32.96 32.19
C ALA A 27 -12.12 33.10 33.60
N ASP A 28 -13.04 32.19 33.99
CA ASP A 28 -13.73 32.24 35.29
C ASP A 28 -12.76 32.13 36.47
N LEU A 29 -11.67 31.37 36.33
CA LEU A 29 -10.63 31.21 37.34
C LEU A 29 -9.83 32.50 37.59
N TYR A 30 -9.75 33.39 36.60
CA TYR A 30 -9.07 34.68 36.73
C TYR A 30 -9.93 35.74 37.44
N ILE A 31 -11.26 35.60 37.39
CA ILE A 31 -12.23 36.54 37.96
C ILE A 31 -12.42 36.29 39.47
N GLN A 32 -12.26 35.06 39.95
CA GLN A 32 -12.50 34.70 41.36
C GLN A 32 -11.38 35.08 42.34
N GLY A 33 -10.35 35.82 41.91
CA GLY A 33 -9.35 36.41 42.82
C GLY A 33 -8.44 35.42 43.54
N PHE A 34 -8.35 34.16 43.08
CA PHE A 34 -7.43 33.17 43.63
C PHE A 34 -5.97 33.57 43.36
N VAL A 35 -5.35 34.24 44.34
CA VAL A 35 -3.90 34.46 44.39
C VAL A 35 -3.23 33.10 44.55
N TYR A 36 -2.77 32.53 43.43
CA TYR A 36 -1.95 31.33 43.41
C TYR A 36 -0.61 31.64 44.09
N GLN A 37 -0.52 31.42 45.40
CA GLN A 37 0.75 31.42 46.12
C GLN A 37 1.51 30.16 45.70
N PRO A 38 2.62 30.28 44.94
CA PRO A 38 3.30 29.12 44.42
C PRO A 38 4.15 28.49 45.53
N GLU A 39 3.82 27.27 45.94
CA GLU A 39 4.63 26.54 46.93
C GLU A 39 6.04 26.30 46.39
N MET A 40 7.05 26.52 47.23
CA MET A 40 8.44 26.17 46.93
C MET A 40 8.56 24.66 46.70
N CYS A 41 9.40 24.26 45.73
CA CYS A 41 9.65 22.85 45.43
C CYS A 41 10.01 22.09 46.70
N ARG A 42 9.47 20.87 46.85
CA ARG A 42 9.65 19.98 47.99
C ARG A 42 11.10 19.60 48.34
N LYS A 43 12.07 19.88 47.47
CA LYS A 43 13.53 19.78 47.72
C LYS A 43 14.20 21.12 48.07
N ASN A 44 13.41 22.15 48.30
CA ASN A 44 13.77 23.54 48.60
C ASN A 44 14.82 24.16 47.66
N CYS A 45 14.80 23.76 46.38
CA CYS A 45 15.85 24.04 45.39
C CYS A 45 15.81 25.45 44.77
N GLY A 46 15.06 26.41 45.34
CA GLY A 46 14.90 27.76 44.77
C GLY A 46 13.98 27.88 43.54
N TYR A 47 13.20 26.84 43.23
CA TYR A 47 12.18 26.86 42.17
C TYR A 47 10.83 26.41 42.75
N TYR A 48 9.72 26.83 42.15
CA TYR A 48 8.37 26.45 42.60
C TYR A 48 7.97 25.03 42.16
N GLY A 49 7.18 24.35 43.00
CA GLY A 49 6.57 23.07 42.70
C GLY A 49 5.17 23.21 42.10
N ASN A 50 4.58 22.09 41.66
CA ASN A 50 3.14 22.02 41.40
C ASN A 50 2.51 20.73 41.96
N PRO A 51 1.18 20.67 42.17
CA PRO A 51 0.52 19.51 42.76
C PRO A 51 0.58 18.24 41.87
N ALA A 52 0.49 18.37 40.55
CA ALA A 52 0.56 17.24 39.62
C ALA A 52 1.92 16.51 39.68
N TRP A 53 3.00 17.25 39.97
CA TRP A 53 4.33 16.74 40.26
C TRP A 53 4.60 16.61 41.76
N HIS A 54 3.56 16.39 42.58
CA HIS A 54 3.65 16.04 44.01
C HIS A 54 4.42 17.07 44.87
N GLY A 55 4.40 18.35 44.47
CA GLY A 55 5.11 19.46 45.10
C GLY A 55 6.56 19.67 44.59
N TYR A 56 7.03 18.91 43.59
CA TYR A 56 8.37 19.09 43.02
C TYR A 56 8.35 20.03 41.80
N CYS A 57 9.41 20.82 41.58
CA CYS A 57 9.64 21.53 40.32
C CYS A 57 10.05 20.55 39.21
N SER A 58 10.01 20.97 37.94
CA SER A 58 10.37 20.13 36.78
C SER A 58 11.72 19.40 36.93
N ARG A 59 12.79 20.13 37.29
CA ARG A 59 14.14 19.55 37.46
C ARG A 59 14.21 18.54 38.61
N CYS A 60 13.58 18.84 39.75
CA CYS A 60 13.56 17.91 40.89
C CYS A 60 12.63 16.71 40.66
N TRP A 61 11.53 16.89 39.92
CA TRP A 61 10.63 15.82 39.51
C TRP A 61 11.31 14.84 38.56
N ILE A 62 12.14 15.29 37.62
CA ILE A 62 12.96 14.42 36.76
C ILE A 62 13.92 13.57 37.61
N HIS A 63 14.71 14.20 38.50
CA HIS A 63 15.60 13.46 39.41
C HIS A 63 14.85 12.50 40.35
N GLU A 64 13.66 12.86 40.84
CA GLU A 64 12.87 11.97 41.70
C GLU A 64 12.22 10.83 40.91
N ARG A 65 11.82 11.07 39.65
CA ARG A 65 11.33 10.02 38.75
C ARG A 65 12.43 9.02 38.43
N GLN A 66 13.66 9.49 38.16
CA GLN A 66 14.83 8.62 37.98
C GLN A 66 15.10 7.78 39.23
N LYS A 67 15.04 8.37 40.44
CA LYS A 67 15.15 7.60 41.70
C LYS A 67 13.98 6.63 41.95
N ARG A 68 12.78 6.91 41.45
CA ARG A 68 11.65 5.96 41.46
C ARG A 68 11.80 4.86 40.41
N GLN A 69 12.43 5.14 39.26
CA GLN A 69 12.78 4.13 38.24
C GLN A 69 13.92 3.19 38.70
N THR A 70 14.67 3.52 39.77
CA THR A 70 15.52 2.56 40.50
C THR A 70 14.78 1.72 41.54
N SER A 71 13.45 1.72 41.54
CA SER A 71 12.61 0.69 42.19
C SER A 71 12.29 -0.40 41.15
N PRO A 72 12.40 -1.70 41.47
CA PRO A 72 12.28 -2.75 40.46
C PRO A 72 10.82 -2.95 40.02
N LEU A 73 10.51 -2.60 38.77
CA LEU A 73 9.70 -3.37 37.80
C LEU A 73 9.43 -2.55 36.51
N THR A 74 9.41 -3.25 35.37
CA THR A 74 8.84 -2.82 34.06
C THR A 74 9.29 -1.47 33.48
N ASP A 75 10.40 -1.46 32.72
CA ASP A 75 10.67 -0.45 31.66
C ASP A 75 11.34 -1.13 30.45
N GLY A 76 10.57 -1.93 29.71
CA GLY A 76 11.08 -2.87 28.69
C GLY A 76 10.58 -2.64 27.25
N PHE A 77 9.88 -1.54 26.98
CA PHE A 77 9.19 -1.31 25.69
C PHE A 77 9.45 0.05 25.03
N ARG A 78 10.32 0.91 25.60
CA ARG A 78 10.36 2.34 25.23
C ARG A 78 11.51 2.83 24.35
N HIS A 79 12.43 1.96 23.93
CA HIS A 79 13.64 2.38 23.21
C HIS A 79 13.71 2.00 21.72
N HIS A 80 12.70 1.33 21.14
CA HIS A 80 12.81 0.71 19.80
C HIS A 80 12.01 1.37 18.67
N THR A 81 11.32 2.50 18.94
CA THR A 81 10.69 3.35 17.91
C THR A 81 11.41 4.70 17.71
N GLY A 82 12.51 4.94 18.43
CA GLY A 82 13.08 6.28 18.65
C GLY A 82 14.01 6.86 17.58
N THR A 83 14.17 6.25 16.40
CA THR A 83 15.24 6.63 15.45
C THR A 83 14.82 6.87 14.00
N LEU A 84 13.51 6.89 13.71
CA LEU A 84 12.95 7.36 12.42
C LEU A 84 12.21 8.71 12.52
N PHE A 85 12.19 9.32 13.70
CA PHE A 85 11.85 10.74 13.87
C PHE A 85 13.03 11.49 14.48
N MET A 86 13.22 12.73 14.07
CA MET A 86 14.33 13.63 14.41
C MET A 86 15.71 13.19 13.92
N LYS A 87 16.07 13.65 12.72
CA LYS A 87 17.46 13.99 12.39
C LYS A 87 17.59 15.33 11.65
N SER A 88 17.01 16.37 12.23
CA SER A 88 17.66 17.67 12.21
C SER A 88 18.76 17.65 13.27
N GLU A 89 20.01 17.74 12.79
CA GLU A 89 21.21 18.02 13.57
C GLU A 89 21.83 16.91 14.45
N ARG A 90 23.15 17.01 14.50
CA ARG A 90 24.24 16.18 15.06
C ARG A 90 24.58 16.70 16.48
N GLU A 91 25.48 16.19 17.32
CA GLU A 91 26.37 15.01 17.52
C GLU A 91 26.81 15.08 19.02
N ASN A 92 27.48 14.14 19.71
CA ASN A 92 28.11 12.86 19.37
C ASN A 92 28.25 11.99 20.65
N THR A 93 28.28 10.66 20.54
CA THR A 93 28.96 9.78 21.52
C THR A 93 29.45 8.48 20.88
N SER A 94 30.76 8.28 20.91
CA SER A 94 31.43 6.99 20.71
C SER A 94 32.12 6.60 22.02
N ASP A 95 31.88 5.39 22.53
CA ASP A 95 32.93 4.38 22.50
C ASP A 95 32.51 2.95 22.89
N LEU A 96 33.41 2.04 22.52
CA LEU A 96 33.54 0.60 22.77
C LEU A 96 33.23 0.16 24.23
N GLY A 97 32.83 -1.09 24.52
CA GLY A 97 32.54 -2.24 23.65
C GLY A 97 32.96 -3.58 24.27
N GLN A 98 32.33 -4.69 23.85
CA GLN A 98 32.65 -6.11 24.19
C GLN A 98 32.47 -6.49 25.69
N ASN A 99 32.21 -7.72 26.12
CA ASN A 99 31.62 -8.96 25.56
C ASN A 99 31.06 -9.75 26.80
N GLU A 100 30.33 -10.87 26.78
CA GLU A 100 30.03 -11.91 25.77
C GLU A 100 28.70 -12.63 26.18
N ASN A 101 28.20 -13.58 25.37
CA ASN A 101 27.17 -14.59 25.71
C ASN A 101 25.65 -14.22 25.72
N THR A 102 25.20 -12.97 25.62
CA THR A 102 23.74 -12.65 25.45
C THR A 102 23.38 -11.92 24.15
N ALA A 103 24.34 -11.67 23.26
CA ALA A 103 24.17 -10.88 22.03
C ALA A 103 23.75 -11.71 20.79
N ARG A 104 22.63 -12.47 20.86
CA ARG A 104 22.28 -13.45 19.81
C ARG A 104 20.85 -13.45 19.22
N VAL A 105 19.91 -12.65 19.71
CA VAL A 105 18.49 -12.74 19.29
C VAL A 105 17.99 -11.55 18.44
N VAL A 106 18.58 -10.36 18.57
CA VAL A 106 18.20 -9.18 17.75
C VAL A 106 19.42 -8.52 17.13
N THR A 107 20.00 -9.20 16.15
CA THR A 107 20.89 -8.59 15.15
C THR A 107 20.23 -8.73 13.78
N ILE A 108 19.07 -8.08 13.60
CA ILE A 108 18.52 -7.85 12.25
C ILE A 108 19.51 -6.92 11.57
N ASN A 109 20.35 -7.48 10.70
CA ASN A 109 21.39 -6.71 10.06
C ASN A 109 20.74 -5.65 9.16
N THR A 110 21.11 -4.37 9.35
CA THR A 110 20.57 -3.26 8.56
C THR A 110 21.03 -3.28 7.11
N ASP A 111 21.93 -4.21 6.73
CA ASP A 111 22.28 -4.60 5.36
C ASP A 111 21.13 -5.28 4.56
N THR A 112 19.88 -4.93 4.84
CA THR A 112 18.78 -5.23 3.91
C THR A 112 19.01 -4.46 2.61
N MET A 113 18.84 -5.09 1.45
CA MET A 113 19.06 -4.40 0.17
C MET A 113 18.21 -3.14 0.04
N TYR A 114 17.01 -3.11 0.63
CA TYR A 114 16.13 -1.96 0.66
C TYR A 114 16.66 -0.78 1.50
N ALA A 115 17.32 -1.05 2.64
CA ALA A 115 17.96 0.00 3.44
C ALA A 115 19.30 0.45 2.85
N GLN A 116 20.06 -0.47 2.23
CA GLN A 116 21.25 -0.09 1.47
C GLN A 116 20.87 0.74 0.23
N HIS A 117 19.77 0.43 -0.46
CA HIS A 117 19.26 1.26 -1.56
C HIS A 117 18.64 2.59 -1.10
N SER A 118 18.04 2.69 0.09
CA SER A 118 17.61 3.98 0.64
C SER A 118 18.75 4.85 1.19
N GLN A 119 19.91 4.26 1.48
CA GLN A 119 21.16 5.00 1.75
C GLN A 119 22.01 5.22 0.49
N SER A 120 21.75 4.49 -0.59
CA SER A 120 22.46 4.59 -1.87
C SER A 120 22.06 5.85 -2.63
N SER A 121 22.78 6.93 -2.33
CA SER A 121 22.82 8.14 -3.16
C SER A 121 21.57 9.01 -3.21
N TYR A 122 20.78 9.07 -2.11
CA TYR A 122 20.18 10.36 -1.72
C TYR A 122 21.26 11.31 -1.16
N ARG A 123 22.29 11.56 -1.97
CA ARG A 123 23.15 12.73 -1.78
C ARG A 123 22.28 13.95 -2.04
N TYR A 124 22.49 15.00 -1.26
CA TYR A 124 22.13 16.34 -1.69
C TYR A 124 23.06 16.68 -2.86
N PHE A 125 22.64 16.33 -4.08
CA PHE A 125 23.43 16.59 -5.28
C PHE A 125 23.56 18.11 -5.44
N PRO A 126 24.77 18.67 -5.56
CA PRO A 126 24.94 20.07 -5.93
C PRO A 126 24.24 20.31 -7.27
N THR A 127 23.59 21.44 -7.43
CA THR A 127 22.83 21.82 -8.63
C THR A 127 23.70 21.79 -9.88
N THR A 128 23.62 20.70 -10.64
CA THR A 128 24.45 20.45 -11.83
C THR A 128 23.90 21.17 -13.04
N ASP A 129 24.40 22.39 -13.24
CA ASP A 129 24.32 23.17 -14.49
C ASP A 129 22.94 23.25 -15.15
N VAL A 130 22.10 24.15 -14.62
CA VAL A 130 20.86 24.65 -15.27
C VAL A 130 21.18 25.54 -16.49
N THR A 131 22.38 25.41 -17.07
CA THR A 131 22.98 26.35 -18.04
C THR A 131 22.75 25.97 -19.51
N ASP A 132 22.10 24.84 -19.82
CA ASP A 132 21.62 24.53 -21.18
C ASP A 132 20.22 25.15 -21.41
N PRO A 133 20.09 26.23 -22.21
CA PRO A 133 18.81 26.89 -22.46
C PRO A 133 17.80 26.02 -23.22
N ARG A 134 18.20 24.86 -23.75
CA ARG A 134 17.27 23.89 -24.37
C ARG A 134 16.47 23.10 -23.32
N CYS A 135 16.94 23.05 -22.09
CA CYS A 135 16.30 22.35 -20.97
C CYS A 135 15.32 23.23 -20.19
N PHE A 136 15.52 24.56 -20.18
CA PHE A 136 14.70 25.53 -19.45
C PHE A 136 13.30 25.68 -20.06
N ILE A 137 12.25 25.43 -19.28
CA ILE A 137 10.85 25.65 -19.66
C ILE A 137 10.34 26.92 -18.94
N PRO A 138 9.73 27.90 -19.64
CA PRO A 138 9.19 29.09 -19.00
C PRO A 138 8.15 28.77 -17.93
N TRP A 139 8.27 29.40 -16.75
CA TRP A 139 7.36 29.18 -15.62
C TRP A 139 5.87 29.34 -16.00
N SER A 140 5.54 30.36 -16.80
CA SER A 140 4.17 30.61 -17.26
C SER A 140 3.54 29.45 -18.06
N SER A 141 4.36 28.66 -18.77
CA SER A 141 3.91 27.40 -19.38
C SER A 141 3.62 26.35 -18.31
N LEU A 142 4.53 26.20 -17.35
CA LEU A 142 4.50 25.19 -16.27
C LEU A 142 3.29 25.40 -15.33
N GLU A 143 3.04 26.65 -14.93
CA GLU A 143 1.90 27.08 -14.11
C GLU A 143 0.56 26.68 -14.77
N SER A 144 0.42 26.90 -16.08
CA SER A 144 -0.78 26.53 -16.85
C SER A 144 -1.05 25.01 -16.91
N MET A 145 -0.03 24.21 -16.57
CA MET A 145 -0.01 22.75 -16.60
C MET A 145 -0.04 22.11 -15.20
N ALA A 146 0.12 22.87 -14.12
CA ALA A 146 0.20 22.40 -12.72
C ALA A 146 -1.18 21.96 -12.15
N LYS A 147 -1.87 21.09 -12.88
CA LYS A 147 -3.23 20.64 -12.58
C LYS A 147 -3.22 19.34 -11.79
N ARG A 148 -4.05 19.27 -10.75
CA ARG A 148 -4.16 18.09 -9.88
C ARG A 148 -4.60 16.82 -10.62
N ASP A 149 -5.50 16.95 -11.59
CA ASP A 149 -6.04 15.80 -12.34
C ASP A 149 -5.21 15.44 -13.57
N PHE A 150 -4.71 14.20 -13.60
CA PHE A 150 -3.94 13.63 -14.72
C PHE A 150 -4.65 13.73 -16.08
N SER A 151 -5.99 13.67 -16.11
CA SER A 151 -6.74 13.83 -17.37
C SER A 151 -6.59 15.24 -17.96
N ASP A 152 -6.51 16.27 -17.12
CA ASP A 152 -6.37 17.66 -17.55
C ASP A 152 -4.91 18.08 -17.72
N PHE A 153 -3.98 17.49 -16.96
CA PHE A 153 -2.56 17.53 -17.27
C PHE A 153 -2.29 16.99 -18.69
N LEU A 154 -2.84 15.82 -19.04
CA LEU A 154 -2.71 15.25 -20.39
C LEU A 154 -3.38 16.09 -21.50
N LYS A 155 -4.38 16.93 -21.18
CA LYS A 155 -4.94 17.92 -22.12
C LYS A 155 -4.02 19.14 -22.24
N ALA A 156 -3.44 19.61 -21.13
CA ALA A 156 -2.49 20.72 -21.12
C ALA A 156 -1.18 20.37 -21.87
N LEU A 157 -0.67 19.15 -21.70
CA LEU A 157 0.54 18.62 -22.35
C LEU A 157 0.47 18.54 -23.90
N ARG A 158 -0.73 18.68 -24.48
CA ARG A 158 -0.98 18.72 -25.93
C ARG A 158 -0.97 20.13 -26.52
N ARG A 159 -0.96 21.17 -25.68
CA ARG A 159 -0.99 22.57 -26.11
C ARG A 159 0.42 23.04 -26.55
N PRO A 160 0.55 24.09 -27.39
CA PRO A 160 1.86 24.53 -27.89
C PRO A 160 2.83 24.94 -26.77
N GLU A 161 2.34 25.54 -25.70
CA GLU A 161 3.15 26.01 -24.54
C GLU A 161 3.85 24.85 -23.82
N ALA A 162 3.31 23.63 -23.95
CA ALA A 162 3.78 22.41 -23.30
C ALA A 162 4.71 21.55 -24.18
N GLN A 163 4.98 21.93 -25.43
CA GLN A 163 5.71 21.10 -26.39
C GLN A 163 7.12 20.73 -25.91
N GLN A 164 7.82 21.66 -25.26
CA GLN A 164 9.18 21.42 -24.75
C GLN A 164 9.21 20.34 -23.66
N LEU A 165 8.27 20.36 -22.70
CA LEU A 165 8.15 19.30 -21.69
C LEU A 165 7.81 17.95 -22.34
N ASN A 166 6.86 17.95 -23.27
CA ASN A 166 6.42 16.73 -23.96
C ASN A 166 7.55 16.12 -24.79
N ALA A 167 8.39 16.95 -25.43
CA ALA A 167 9.62 16.54 -26.11
C ALA A 167 10.66 15.99 -25.12
N GLN A 168 10.93 16.65 -24.00
CA GLN A 168 11.86 16.16 -22.97
C GLN A 168 11.42 14.78 -22.43
N CYS A 169 10.16 14.64 -22.03
CA CYS A 169 9.57 13.37 -21.59
C CYS A 169 9.70 12.28 -22.67
N THR A 170 9.36 12.59 -23.93
CA THR A 170 9.40 11.62 -25.03
C THR A 170 10.84 11.20 -25.37
N ASN A 171 11.79 12.14 -25.37
CA ASN A 171 13.21 11.88 -25.60
C ASN A 171 13.82 11.02 -24.47
N LEU A 172 13.45 11.26 -23.21
CA LEU A 172 13.85 10.41 -22.08
C LEU A 172 13.32 8.98 -22.25
N ILE A 173 12.02 8.85 -22.57
CA ILE A 173 11.37 7.54 -22.75
C ILE A 173 12.01 6.77 -23.90
N GLN A 174 12.24 7.39 -25.06
CA GLN A 174 12.88 6.74 -26.20
C GLN A 174 14.34 6.33 -25.90
N ARG A 175 15.10 7.17 -25.19
CA ARG A 175 16.49 6.85 -24.79
C ARG A 175 16.53 5.60 -23.92
N LEU A 176 15.65 5.52 -22.91
CA LEU A 176 15.60 4.40 -21.97
C LEU A 176 14.99 3.13 -22.58
N GLN A 177 14.05 3.25 -23.53
CA GLN A 177 13.50 2.09 -24.26
C GLN A 177 14.51 1.48 -25.25
N ASN A 178 15.39 2.29 -25.85
CA ASN A 178 16.43 1.83 -26.77
C ASN A 178 17.71 1.33 -26.04
N ALA A 179 17.80 1.53 -24.72
CA ALA A 179 18.97 1.25 -23.90
C ALA A 179 19.12 -0.22 -23.50
N LYS A 180 19.50 -1.09 -24.44
CA LYS A 180 19.61 -2.55 -24.23
C LYS A 180 20.61 -3.01 -23.16
N ASN A 181 21.56 -2.17 -22.74
CA ASN A 181 22.70 -2.55 -21.89
C ASN A 181 22.76 -1.79 -20.55
N LEU A 182 21.78 -0.93 -20.24
CA LEU A 182 21.76 -0.17 -18.98
C LEU A 182 21.12 -1.00 -17.86
N THR A 183 21.66 -0.91 -16.64
CA THR A 183 21.12 -1.64 -15.48
C THR A 183 19.87 -0.93 -14.92
N PRO A 184 18.95 -1.64 -14.24
CA PRO A 184 17.77 -1.02 -13.64
C PRO A 184 18.11 0.19 -12.74
N ASN A 185 19.23 0.14 -12.02
CA ASN A 185 19.69 1.21 -11.14
C ASN A 185 20.11 2.44 -11.94
N THR A 186 20.91 2.27 -13.01
CA THR A 186 21.34 3.37 -13.90
C THR A 186 20.20 3.95 -14.76
N MET A 187 19.11 3.20 -14.95
CA MET A 187 17.86 3.74 -15.50
C MET A 187 17.10 4.55 -14.44
N GLY A 188 17.10 4.09 -13.18
CA GLY A 188 16.57 4.81 -12.02
C GLY A 188 17.25 6.17 -11.86
N GLU A 189 18.58 6.21 -11.77
CA GLU A 189 19.40 7.43 -11.67
C GLU A 189 19.00 8.47 -12.74
N GLN A 190 18.95 8.09 -14.02
CA GLN A 190 18.54 9.00 -15.11
C GLN A 190 17.11 9.54 -14.99
N ILE A 191 16.20 8.78 -14.36
CA ILE A 191 14.81 9.19 -14.09
C ILE A 191 14.77 10.11 -12.87
N GLN A 192 15.53 9.81 -11.81
CA GLN A 192 15.65 10.68 -10.64
C GLN A 192 16.28 12.02 -11.01
N ASP A 193 17.34 12.06 -11.80
CA ASP A 193 17.93 13.30 -12.33
C ASP A 193 16.91 14.11 -13.14
N PHE A 194 15.97 13.46 -13.82
CA PHE A 194 14.90 14.13 -14.56
C PHE A 194 13.85 14.72 -13.62
N TYR A 195 13.46 14.03 -12.55
CA TYR A 195 12.58 14.60 -11.53
C TYR A 195 13.21 15.82 -10.84
N HIS A 196 14.50 15.77 -10.49
CA HIS A 196 15.21 16.92 -9.91
C HIS A 196 15.28 18.11 -10.89
N ARG A 197 15.75 17.90 -12.13
CA ARG A 197 15.81 18.97 -13.17
C ARG A 197 14.45 19.61 -13.48
N ILE A 198 13.33 18.92 -13.25
CA ILE A 198 11.99 19.50 -13.38
C ILE A 198 11.56 20.19 -12.07
N ALA A 199 11.87 19.62 -10.90
CA ALA A 199 11.59 20.22 -9.60
C ALA A 199 12.30 21.58 -9.40
N ASP A 200 13.53 21.71 -9.90
CA ASP A 200 14.35 22.93 -9.85
C ASP A 200 13.78 24.08 -10.71
N GLN A 201 12.79 23.81 -11.57
CA GLN A 201 12.09 24.81 -12.37
C GLN A 201 10.84 25.39 -11.66
N PHE A 202 10.50 24.89 -10.46
CA PHE A 202 9.42 25.43 -9.62
C PHE A 202 9.96 26.42 -8.59
N PRO A 203 9.34 27.61 -8.44
CA PRO A 203 9.61 28.51 -7.32
C PRO A 203 9.41 27.83 -5.96
N ASP A 204 10.28 28.15 -4.99
CA ASP A 204 10.29 27.48 -3.68
C ASP A 204 8.96 27.54 -2.92
N HIS A 205 8.19 28.60 -3.10
CA HIS A 205 6.89 28.80 -2.45
C HIS A 205 5.79 27.86 -2.97
N MET A 206 5.95 27.24 -4.15
CA MET A 206 5.01 26.27 -4.71
C MET A 206 5.51 24.85 -4.42
N THR A 207 5.21 24.36 -3.22
CA THR A 207 5.55 23.00 -2.77
C THR A 207 4.49 21.98 -3.17
N GLU A 208 3.20 22.31 -3.03
CA GLU A 208 2.09 21.41 -3.36
C GLU A 208 1.90 21.25 -4.88
N GLU A 209 1.93 22.34 -5.64
CA GLU A 209 1.77 22.34 -7.10
C GLU A 209 2.90 21.55 -7.77
N ARG A 210 4.14 21.75 -7.30
CA ARG A 210 5.33 20.98 -7.66
C ARG A 210 5.13 19.49 -7.37
N GLY A 211 4.55 19.14 -6.21
CA GLY A 211 4.19 17.77 -5.85
C GLY A 211 3.25 17.13 -6.87
N TYR A 212 2.05 17.70 -7.06
CA TYR A 212 1.05 17.16 -8.00
C TYR A 212 1.55 17.15 -9.45
N PHE A 213 2.40 18.09 -9.86
CA PHE A 213 2.98 18.12 -11.20
C PHE A 213 4.03 17.01 -11.41
N LEU A 214 4.91 16.79 -10.43
CA LEU A 214 5.88 15.68 -10.47
C LEU A 214 5.17 14.32 -10.42
N ASP A 215 4.07 14.18 -9.65
CA ASP A 215 3.22 12.99 -9.68
C ASP A 215 2.67 12.73 -11.10
N ASN A 216 2.16 13.77 -11.78
CA ASN A 216 1.65 13.64 -13.14
C ASN A 216 2.74 13.24 -14.16
N ILE A 217 3.97 13.73 -14.00
CA ILE A 217 5.13 13.35 -14.82
C ILE A 217 5.56 11.91 -14.52
N GLU A 218 5.67 11.52 -13.26
CA GLU A 218 5.93 10.13 -12.84
C GLU A 218 4.91 9.19 -13.50
N LYS A 219 3.62 9.54 -13.43
CA LYS A 219 2.53 8.75 -14.02
C LYS A 219 2.65 8.62 -15.53
N LEU A 220 3.01 9.69 -16.24
CA LEU A 220 3.25 9.67 -17.69
C LEU A 220 4.46 8.82 -18.08
N VAL A 221 5.61 9.07 -17.46
CA VAL A 221 6.89 8.44 -17.78
C VAL A 221 6.84 6.95 -17.42
N MET A 222 6.48 6.63 -16.19
CA MET A 222 6.51 5.27 -15.68
C MET A 222 5.43 4.38 -16.29
N THR A 223 4.25 4.90 -16.64
CA THR A 223 3.24 4.10 -17.37
C THR A 223 3.72 3.66 -18.76
N ARG A 224 4.61 4.43 -19.41
CA ARG A 224 5.24 4.11 -20.69
C ARG A 224 6.50 3.25 -20.53
N LEU A 225 7.30 3.49 -19.50
CA LEU A 225 8.54 2.74 -19.23
C LEU A 225 8.34 1.41 -18.50
N TYR A 226 7.20 1.16 -17.85
CA TYR A 226 6.95 -0.03 -17.03
C TYR A 226 7.40 -1.35 -17.68
N ARG A 227 7.07 -1.57 -18.96
CA ARG A 227 7.45 -2.78 -19.73
C ARG A 227 8.95 -2.90 -20.05
N SER A 228 9.73 -1.86 -19.81
CA SER A 228 11.16 -1.77 -20.13
C SER A 228 12.03 -1.59 -18.87
N VAL A 229 11.44 -1.58 -17.67
CA VAL A 229 12.18 -1.38 -16.41
C VAL A 229 11.69 -2.27 -15.24
N PHE A 230 10.44 -2.76 -15.27
CA PHE A 230 9.91 -3.63 -14.21
C PHE A 230 10.26 -5.09 -14.49
N CYS A 231 11.00 -5.73 -13.59
CA CYS A 231 11.39 -7.15 -13.67
C CYS A 231 12.04 -7.48 -15.03
N LEU A 232 13.15 -6.78 -15.35
CA LEU A 232 13.85 -6.91 -16.63
C LEU A 232 14.48 -8.29 -16.81
N ASP A 233 14.44 -8.81 -18.04
CA ASP A 233 15.09 -10.06 -18.44
C ASP A 233 16.59 -10.02 -18.10
N GLY A 234 17.06 -10.97 -17.28
CA GLY A 234 18.46 -11.02 -16.81
C GLY A 234 18.74 -10.22 -15.52
N SER A 235 17.75 -9.54 -14.94
CA SER A 235 17.85 -9.02 -13.57
C SER A 235 17.75 -10.15 -12.52
N THR A 236 18.28 -9.93 -11.31
CA THR A 236 18.11 -10.89 -10.20
C THR A 236 16.72 -10.84 -9.57
N ASP A 237 15.86 -9.91 -10.01
CA ASP A 237 14.65 -9.54 -9.28
C ASP A 237 13.57 -10.64 -9.36
N GLU A 238 13.43 -11.32 -10.52
CA GLU A 238 12.56 -12.50 -10.66
C GLU A 238 13.01 -13.65 -9.74
N GLN A 239 14.31 -13.93 -9.67
CA GLN A 239 14.82 -15.00 -8.83
C GLN A 239 14.59 -14.71 -7.34
N LYS A 240 14.68 -13.43 -6.93
CA LYS A 240 14.35 -12.99 -5.56
C LYS A 240 12.84 -13.04 -5.29
N ASP A 241 12.00 -12.65 -6.24
CA ASP A 241 10.55 -12.85 -6.18
C ASP A 241 10.16 -14.31 -5.96
N LEU A 242 10.78 -15.23 -6.71
CA LEU A 242 10.54 -16.66 -6.58
C LEU A 242 11.01 -17.20 -5.22
N LEU A 243 12.11 -16.70 -4.67
CA LEU A 243 12.58 -17.05 -3.33
C LEU A 243 11.62 -16.53 -2.24
N LEU A 244 11.26 -15.24 -2.28
CA LEU A 244 10.36 -14.59 -1.33
C LEU A 244 8.95 -15.22 -1.36
N GLN A 245 8.41 -15.51 -2.53
CA GLN A 245 7.12 -16.19 -2.68
C GLN A 245 7.15 -17.62 -2.09
N ARG A 246 8.25 -18.37 -2.31
CA ARG A 246 8.44 -19.71 -1.70
C ARG A 246 8.56 -19.61 -0.18
N ARG A 247 9.30 -18.61 0.32
CA ARG A 247 9.46 -18.32 1.75
C ARG A 247 8.11 -18.02 2.41
N ILE A 248 7.33 -17.07 1.89
CA ILE A 248 5.97 -16.78 2.37
C ILE A 248 5.08 -18.03 2.32
N LYS A 249 5.09 -18.79 1.22
CA LYS A 249 4.30 -20.04 1.10
C LYS A 249 4.67 -21.08 2.17
N SER A 250 5.95 -21.17 2.55
CA SER A 250 6.43 -22.07 3.61
C SER A 250 6.05 -21.62 5.03
N LEU A 251 5.75 -20.34 5.23
CA LEU A 251 5.38 -19.74 6.53
C LEU A 251 3.87 -19.61 6.75
N LYS A 252 3.02 -20.20 5.89
CA LYS A 252 1.56 -20.11 5.99
C LYS A 252 0.94 -20.80 7.22
N TRP A 253 1.72 -21.55 8.00
CA TRP A 253 1.31 -22.12 9.28
C TRP A 253 1.39 -21.11 10.45
N VAL A 254 2.07 -19.97 10.27
CA VAL A 254 2.26 -18.97 11.34
C VAL A 254 0.91 -18.32 11.70
N THR A 255 0.57 -18.38 12.99
CA THR A 255 -0.72 -17.91 13.52
C THR A 255 -0.65 -16.45 14.00
N PRO A 256 -1.79 -15.71 14.09
CA PRO A 256 -1.82 -14.38 14.67
C PRO A 256 -1.19 -14.30 16.06
N LYS A 257 -1.38 -15.35 16.88
CA LYS A 257 -0.91 -15.43 18.27
C LYS A 257 0.62 -15.50 18.37
N MET A 258 1.28 -16.20 17.45
CA MET A 258 2.75 -16.30 17.40
C MET A 258 3.40 -14.94 17.09
N LEU A 259 2.73 -14.10 16.30
CA LEU A 259 3.15 -12.75 15.94
C LEU A 259 2.58 -11.66 16.89
N GLN A 260 1.92 -12.07 17.99
CA GLN A 260 1.26 -11.19 18.97
C GLN A 260 0.27 -10.18 18.35
N VAL A 261 -0.38 -10.57 17.24
CA VAL A 261 -1.23 -9.70 16.43
C VAL A 261 -2.52 -9.31 17.17
N PRO A 262 -2.80 -8.01 17.37
CA PRO A 262 -3.99 -7.52 18.07
C PRO A 262 -5.24 -7.47 17.15
N LEU A 263 -5.57 -8.60 16.51
CA LEU A 263 -6.74 -8.75 15.64
C LEU A 263 -7.64 -9.90 16.10
N ASP A 264 -8.83 -9.55 16.57
CA ASP A 264 -9.91 -10.49 16.84
C ASP A 264 -10.67 -10.83 15.55
N GLU A 265 -10.24 -11.91 14.89
CA GLU A 265 -10.94 -12.44 13.70
C GLU A 265 -12.35 -12.99 14.01
N THR A 266 -12.86 -13.02 15.25
CA THR A 266 -14.28 -13.33 15.47
C THR A 266 -15.19 -12.21 14.95
N ILE A 267 -14.74 -10.96 15.00
CA ILE A 267 -15.48 -9.77 14.56
C ILE A 267 -15.56 -9.73 13.02
N VAL A 268 -16.77 -9.60 12.47
CA VAL A 268 -17.02 -9.58 11.01
C VAL A 268 -16.34 -8.37 10.36
N GLU A 269 -16.46 -7.17 10.94
CA GLU A 269 -15.80 -5.97 10.43
C GLU A 269 -14.27 -6.13 10.37
N VAL A 270 -13.65 -6.76 11.37
CA VAL A 270 -12.20 -7.02 11.38
C VAL A 270 -11.81 -7.97 10.24
N LYS A 271 -12.62 -8.99 9.95
CA LYS A 271 -12.42 -9.87 8.77
C LYS A 271 -12.55 -9.09 7.46
N ASP A 272 -13.55 -8.21 7.32
CA ASP A 272 -13.78 -7.46 6.08
C ASP A 272 -12.68 -6.42 5.81
N TRP A 273 -12.20 -5.71 6.84
CA TRP A 273 -11.04 -4.82 6.73
C TRP A 273 -9.74 -5.60 6.47
N THR A 274 -9.57 -6.77 7.08
CA THR A 274 -8.43 -7.69 6.83
C THR A 274 -8.43 -8.19 5.38
N LEU A 275 -9.58 -8.60 4.84
CA LEU A 275 -9.75 -9.01 3.45
C LEU A 275 -9.54 -7.84 2.48
N SER A 276 -9.98 -6.64 2.84
CA SER A 276 -9.73 -5.40 2.08
C SER A 276 -8.23 -5.07 2.03
N ALA A 277 -7.49 -5.25 3.13
CA ALA A 277 -6.04 -5.08 3.18
C ALA A 277 -5.31 -6.11 2.30
N VAL A 278 -5.69 -7.39 2.37
CA VAL A 278 -5.17 -8.45 1.49
C VAL A 278 -5.42 -8.11 0.01
N THR A 279 -6.63 -7.65 -0.32
CA THR A 279 -7.02 -7.28 -1.69
C THR A 279 -6.20 -6.09 -2.19
N ALA A 280 -6.01 -5.06 -1.36
CA ALA A 280 -5.17 -3.92 -1.71
C ALA A 280 -3.70 -4.33 -1.94
N MET A 281 -3.14 -5.23 -1.11
CA MET A 281 -1.78 -5.76 -1.30
C MET A 281 -1.63 -6.57 -2.60
N LEU A 282 -2.65 -7.34 -3.00
CA LEU A 282 -2.68 -8.07 -4.27
C LEU A 282 -2.80 -7.12 -5.48
N GLU A 283 -3.63 -6.08 -5.38
CA GLU A 283 -3.83 -5.09 -6.44
C GLU A 283 -2.56 -4.29 -6.79
N MET A 284 -1.61 -4.15 -5.86
CA MET A 284 -0.36 -3.40 -6.07
C MET A 284 0.36 -3.80 -7.37
N ASP A 285 0.45 -5.10 -7.67
CA ASP A 285 1.16 -5.59 -8.85
C ASP A 285 0.50 -5.14 -10.17
N SER A 286 -0.83 -4.99 -10.19
CA SER A 286 -1.60 -4.54 -11.37
C SER A 286 -1.35 -3.07 -11.76
N ARG A 287 -0.85 -2.26 -10.82
CA ARG A 287 -0.61 -0.83 -11.03
C ARG A 287 0.72 -0.59 -11.75
N ARG A 288 0.83 0.50 -12.51
CA ARG A 288 2.06 0.84 -13.27
C ARG A 288 2.82 2.02 -12.69
N ALA A 289 2.17 3.13 -12.35
CA ALA A 289 2.86 4.25 -11.73
C ALA A 289 3.27 3.92 -10.27
N PRO A 290 4.46 4.32 -9.81
CA PRO A 290 4.90 4.18 -8.42
C PRO A 290 3.86 4.71 -7.41
N GLN A 291 3.32 5.92 -7.61
CA GLN A 291 2.24 6.47 -6.76
C GLN A 291 0.98 5.59 -6.69
N ASP A 292 0.62 4.88 -7.77
CA ASP A 292 -0.56 3.99 -7.79
C ASP A 292 -0.28 2.70 -7.00
N LYS A 293 0.98 2.24 -6.99
CA LYS A 293 1.43 1.14 -6.12
C LYS A 293 1.44 1.56 -4.66
N LEU A 294 1.98 2.73 -4.33
CA LEU A 294 1.91 3.29 -2.97
C LEU A 294 0.47 3.50 -2.49
N THR A 295 -0.44 3.91 -3.38
CA THR A 295 -1.90 4.00 -3.12
C THR A 295 -2.50 2.67 -2.69
N CYS A 296 -1.99 1.54 -3.18
CA CYS A 296 -2.38 0.22 -2.71
C CYS A 296 -1.80 -0.10 -1.32
N VAL A 297 -0.56 0.28 -1.04
CA VAL A 297 0.10 0.07 0.28
C VAL A 297 -0.57 0.90 1.38
N SER A 298 -0.74 2.22 1.22
CA SER A 298 -1.46 3.05 2.21
C SER A 298 -2.91 2.58 2.40
N ARG A 299 -3.62 2.17 1.34
CA ARG A 299 -4.97 1.59 1.51
C ARG A 299 -4.94 0.32 2.37
N ALA A 300 -3.96 -0.56 2.18
CA ALA A 300 -3.79 -1.73 3.04
C ALA A 300 -3.50 -1.33 4.50
N SER A 301 -2.60 -0.35 4.72
CA SER A 301 -2.30 0.18 6.05
C SER A 301 -3.52 0.85 6.72
N ASN A 302 -4.30 1.62 5.99
CA ASN A 302 -5.53 2.25 6.49
C ASN A 302 -6.64 1.24 6.79
N CYS A 303 -6.73 0.15 6.02
CA CYS A 303 -7.58 -0.99 6.39
C CYS A 303 -7.07 -1.66 7.69
N LEU A 304 -5.76 -1.84 7.86
CA LEU A 304 -5.18 -2.37 9.10
C LEU A 304 -5.44 -1.47 10.33
N PHE A 305 -5.28 -0.16 10.23
CA PHE A 305 -5.60 0.75 11.33
C PHE A 305 -7.08 0.69 11.72
N LYS A 306 -8.00 0.47 10.77
CA LYS A 306 -9.41 0.19 11.05
C LYS A 306 -9.60 -1.15 11.74
N SER A 307 -8.96 -2.22 11.26
CA SER A 307 -9.00 -3.55 11.90
C SER A 307 -8.54 -3.50 13.36
N ILE A 308 -7.40 -2.85 13.64
CA ILE A 308 -6.84 -2.73 14.99
C ILE A 308 -7.79 -1.91 15.87
N ARG A 309 -8.31 -0.77 15.40
CA ARG A 309 -9.25 0.08 16.14
C ARG A 309 -10.61 -0.57 16.40
N ALA A 310 -11.04 -1.51 15.55
CA ALA A 310 -12.24 -2.31 15.79
C ALA A 310 -11.98 -3.44 16.81
N SER A 311 -10.75 -3.97 16.86
CA SER A 311 -10.35 -5.06 17.76
C SER A 311 -9.86 -4.60 19.15
N LYS A 312 -9.30 -3.39 19.25
CA LYS A 312 -8.61 -2.85 20.44
C LYS A 312 -9.16 -1.46 20.73
N LYS A 313 -9.53 -1.20 21.99
CA LYS A 313 -10.10 0.10 22.42
C LYS A 313 -9.04 1.19 22.59
N ASP A 314 -7.79 0.79 22.83
CA ASP A 314 -6.64 1.67 22.94
C ASP A 314 -6.14 2.12 21.55
N PRO A 315 -5.45 3.27 21.44
CA PRO A 315 -4.77 3.65 20.21
C PRO A 315 -3.71 2.61 19.81
N ALA A 316 -3.66 2.30 18.51
CA ALA A 316 -2.68 1.37 17.94
C ALA A 316 -1.24 1.87 18.11
N THR A 317 -0.33 1.01 18.56
CA THR A 317 1.11 1.27 18.57
C THR A 317 1.74 1.00 17.20
N ALA A 318 3.01 1.39 17.03
CA ALA A 318 3.78 1.00 15.84
C ALA A 318 3.97 -0.53 15.76
N ASP A 319 4.14 -1.19 16.91
CA ASP A 319 4.33 -2.63 17.01
C ASP A 319 3.03 -3.40 16.71
N ASP A 320 1.89 -2.93 17.24
CA ASP A 320 0.54 -3.43 16.89
C ASP A 320 0.37 -3.43 15.35
N PHE A 321 0.75 -2.33 14.70
CA PHE A 321 0.65 -2.15 13.26
C PHE A 321 1.63 -3.02 12.47
N LEU A 322 2.90 -3.10 12.89
CA LEU A 322 3.93 -3.87 12.17
C LEU A 322 3.63 -5.38 12.22
N SER A 323 3.23 -5.92 13.38
CA SER A 323 2.79 -7.32 13.49
C SER A 323 1.57 -7.60 12.59
N CYS A 324 0.60 -6.69 12.55
CA CYS A 324 -0.52 -6.81 11.61
C CYS A 324 -0.08 -6.79 10.14
N LEU A 325 0.89 -5.94 9.77
CA LEU A 325 1.37 -5.83 8.39
C LEU A 325 2.19 -7.06 7.95
N ILE A 326 3.00 -7.63 8.84
CA ILE A 326 3.68 -8.93 8.64
C ILE A 326 2.62 -10.01 8.39
N TYR A 327 1.59 -10.09 9.24
CA TYR A 327 0.54 -11.10 9.14
C TYR A 327 -0.29 -10.98 7.84
N ILE A 328 -0.69 -9.77 7.44
CA ILE A 328 -1.35 -9.54 6.13
C ILE A 328 -0.44 -9.94 4.97
N THR A 329 0.86 -9.62 5.03
CA THR A 329 1.81 -9.94 3.96
C THR A 329 1.97 -11.47 3.81
N LEU A 330 2.03 -12.21 4.92
CA LEU A 330 2.03 -13.68 4.93
C LEU A 330 0.73 -14.29 4.36
N ARG A 331 -0.45 -13.73 4.71
CA ARG A 331 -1.74 -14.19 4.17
C ARG A 331 -1.87 -13.90 2.67
N ALA A 332 -1.58 -12.67 2.26
CA ALA A 332 -1.75 -12.20 0.89
C ALA A 332 -0.79 -12.87 -0.09
N ASN A 333 0.48 -13.07 0.31
CA ASN A 333 1.55 -13.53 -0.57
C ASN A 333 1.57 -12.77 -1.92
N PRO A 334 1.78 -11.43 -1.92
CA PRO A 334 1.63 -10.60 -3.11
C PRO A 334 2.49 -11.08 -4.29
N PRO A 335 1.95 -11.11 -5.52
CA PRO A 335 2.73 -11.48 -6.69
C PRO A 335 3.84 -10.45 -6.94
N ARG A 336 5.04 -10.96 -7.25
CA ARG A 336 6.24 -10.17 -7.57
C ARG A 336 6.59 -9.12 -6.50
N LEU A 337 6.46 -9.46 -5.22
CA LEU A 337 6.62 -8.51 -4.11
C LEU A 337 8.00 -7.85 -4.08
N PHE A 338 9.09 -8.60 -4.34
CA PHE A 338 10.45 -8.06 -4.40
C PHE A 338 10.58 -7.06 -5.56
N SER A 339 10.16 -7.44 -6.78
CA SER A 339 10.18 -6.51 -7.93
C SER A 339 9.30 -5.29 -7.71
N ASN A 340 8.19 -5.40 -6.97
CA ASN A 340 7.32 -4.27 -6.64
C ASN A 340 7.96 -3.29 -5.66
N LEU A 341 8.66 -3.76 -4.63
CA LEU A 341 9.39 -2.88 -3.70
C LEU A 341 10.61 -2.24 -4.36
N GLU A 342 11.40 -3.00 -5.14
CA GLU A 342 12.55 -2.45 -5.86
C GLU A 342 12.16 -1.49 -6.99
N TYR A 343 11.00 -1.69 -7.62
CA TYR A 343 10.45 -0.71 -8.55
C TYR A 343 10.05 0.61 -7.85
N LEU A 344 9.60 0.53 -6.59
CA LEU A 344 9.31 1.71 -5.79
C LEU A 344 10.58 2.44 -5.34
N THR A 345 11.61 1.73 -4.83
CA THR A 345 12.89 2.34 -4.42
C THR A 345 13.61 3.03 -5.59
N ARG A 346 13.63 2.41 -6.77
CA ARG A 346 14.37 2.93 -7.94
C ARG A 346 13.66 4.08 -8.66
N PHE A 347 12.33 4.07 -8.76
CA PHE A 347 11.59 4.93 -9.73
C PHE A 347 10.49 5.83 -9.15
N CYS A 348 10.17 5.76 -7.85
CA CYS A 348 9.25 6.73 -7.23
C CYS A 348 9.93 8.10 -7.05
N ASN A 349 9.14 9.18 -7.06
CA ASN A 349 9.61 10.48 -6.55
C ASN A 349 10.10 10.33 -5.08
N PRO A 350 11.35 10.71 -4.74
CA PRO A 350 11.93 10.45 -3.42
C PRO A 350 11.27 11.25 -2.30
N VAL A 351 10.72 12.45 -2.59
CA VAL A 351 10.00 13.26 -1.60
C VAL A 351 8.79 12.48 -1.03
N ARG A 352 8.14 11.67 -1.88
CA ARG A 352 7.00 10.81 -1.53
C ARG A 352 7.41 9.55 -0.76
N LEU A 353 8.67 9.14 -0.81
CA LEU A 353 9.22 8.02 -0.02
C LEU A 353 9.80 8.47 1.33
N THR A 354 10.37 9.68 1.41
CA THR A 354 11.01 10.19 2.65
C THR A 354 10.04 10.92 3.58
N THR A 355 8.92 11.45 3.05
CA THR A 355 8.03 12.34 3.80
C THR A 355 6.58 11.87 3.79
N GLY A 356 5.93 11.94 4.96
CA GLY A 356 4.49 11.71 5.13
C GLY A 356 4.06 10.24 5.26
N GLU A 357 2.75 10.01 5.25
CA GLU A 357 2.11 8.69 5.43
C GLU A 357 2.64 7.65 4.44
N TRP A 358 2.84 8.04 3.18
CA TRP A 358 3.35 7.21 2.10
C TRP A 358 4.68 6.55 2.43
N GLY A 359 5.65 7.35 2.90
CA GLY A 359 6.96 6.89 3.32
C GLY A 359 6.92 5.98 4.55
N TYR A 360 6.06 6.30 5.52
CA TYR A 360 5.85 5.45 6.70
C TYR A 360 5.28 4.07 6.32
N CYS A 361 4.19 4.03 5.54
CA CYS A 361 3.57 2.78 5.11
C CYS A 361 4.52 1.93 4.25
N PHE A 362 5.28 2.54 3.34
CA PHE A 362 6.28 1.85 2.53
C PHE A 362 7.45 1.30 3.36
N THR A 363 8.00 2.10 4.28
CA THR A 363 9.11 1.67 5.15
C THR A 363 8.71 0.49 6.01
N ASN A 364 7.52 0.52 6.64
CA ASN A 364 7.02 -0.61 7.43
C ASN A 364 6.78 -1.87 6.59
N LEU A 365 6.40 -1.74 5.31
CA LEU A 365 6.29 -2.89 4.41
C LEU A 365 7.66 -3.49 4.07
N CYS A 366 8.69 -2.67 3.86
CA CYS A 366 10.07 -3.13 3.69
C CYS A 366 10.59 -3.85 4.96
N CYS A 367 10.30 -3.31 6.15
CA CYS A 367 10.59 -3.96 7.42
C CYS A 367 9.86 -5.31 7.56
N ALA A 368 8.57 -5.38 7.19
CA ALA A 368 7.79 -6.61 7.24
C ALA A 368 8.31 -7.68 6.28
N VAL A 369 8.76 -7.31 5.08
CA VAL A 369 9.39 -8.25 4.13
C VAL A 369 10.74 -8.74 4.65
N SER A 370 11.61 -7.85 5.13
CA SER A 370 12.89 -8.23 5.75
C SER A 370 12.70 -9.19 6.94
N PHE A 371 11.70 -8.94 7.79
CA PHE A 371 11.34 -9.85 8.88
C PHE A 371 10.94 -11.22 8.33
N ILE A 372 10.06 -11.30 7.34
CA ILE A 372 9.61 -12.57 6.71
C ILE A 372 10.77 -13.32 6.03
N GLU A 373 11.72 -12.61 5.42
CA GLU A 373 12.93 -13.21 4.84
C GLU A 373 13.77 -13.87 5.94
N ASN A 374 14.04 -13.17 7.04
CA ASN A 374 14.95 -13.59 8.11
C ASN A 374 14.28 -14.38 9.27
N LEU A 375 12.96 -14.56 9.26
CA LEU A 375 12.16 -15.18 10.33
C LEU A 375 12.68 -16.56 10.79
N ASP A 376 13.05 -16.64 12.07
CA ASP A 376 13.56 -17.84 12.72
C ASP A 376 12.62 -18.32 13.86
N ALA A 377 13.05 -19.34 14.61
CA ALA A 377 12.32 -19.84 15.78
C ALA A 377 12.22 -18.80 16.90
N SER A 378 13.29 -18.05 17.18
CA SER A 378 13.31 -17.06 18.27
C SER A 378 12.39 -15.87 18.00
N SER A 379 12.28 -15.43 16.74
CA SER A 379 11.32 -14.41 16.28
C SER A 379 9.84 -14.76 16.55
N LEU A 380 9.51 -16.05 16.69
CA LEU A 380 8.16 -16.54 17.04
C LEU A 380 8.02 -17.02 18.49
N SER A 381 9.06 -16.86 19.33
CA SER A 381 9.14 -17.42 20.69
C SER A 381 8.96 -18.95 20.73
N LEU A 382 9.44 -19.66 19.71
CA LEU A 382 9.42 -21.12 19.61
C LEU A 382 10.81 -21.72 19.83
N THR A 383 10.88 -23.00 20.19
CA THR A 383 12.14 -23.75 20.07
C THR A 383 12.47 -24.06 18.61
N GLN A 384 13.75 -24.26 18.31
CA GLN A 384 14.20 -24.66 16.96
C GLN A 384 13.58 -26.00 16.53
N GLU A 385 13.38 -26.92 17.48
CA GLU A 385 12.81 -28.24 17.23
C GLU A 385 11.33 -28.16 16.83
N GLU A 386 10.54 -27.34 17.52
CA GLU A 386 9.14 -27.05 17.15
C GLU A 386 9.05 -26.36 15.79
N PHE A 387 9.90 -25.36 15.54
CA PHE A 387 9.94 -24.63 14.27
C PHE A 387 10.26 -25.57 13.09
N ASP A 388 11.30 -26.39 13.21
CA ASP A 388 11.68 -27.36 12.18
C ASP A 388 10.63 -28.48 12.03
N CYS A 389 9.92 -28.85 13.09
CA CYS A 389 8.79 -29.78 13.02
C CYS A 389 7.63 -29.20 12.21
N LEU A 390 7.18 -27.98 12.55
CA LEU A 390 6.10 -27.28 11.85
C LEU A 390 6.45 -27.03 10.37
N MET A 391 7.69 -26.63 10.08
CA MET A 391 8.19 -26.48 8.71
C MET A 391 8.20 -27.80 7.91
N LYS A 392 8.55 -28.93 8.53
CA LYS A 392 8.50 -30.27 7.89
C LYS A 392 7.06 -30.73 7.67
N GLN A 393 6.18 -30.55 8.67
CA GLN A 393 4.77 -30.90 8.59
C GLN A 393 4.07 -30.10 7.49
N HIS A 394 4.16 -28.76 7.53
CA HIS A 394 3.53 -27.88 6.53
C HIS A 394 4.08 -28.11 5.12
N LYS A 395 5.38 -28.42 4.96
CA LYS A 395 5.95 -28.84 3.66
C LYS A 395 5.31 -30.13 3.14
N THR A 396 5.03 -31.09 4.03
CA THR A 396 4.38 -32.37 3.70
C THR A 396 2.91 -32.16 3.35
N GLU A 397 2.19 -31.37 4.14
CA GLU A 397 0.81 -30.96 3.86
C GLU A 397 0.70 -30.23 2.52
N LEU A 398 1.60 -29.29 2.23
CA LEU A 398 1.67 -28.61 0.93
C LEU A 398 1.87 -29.59 -0.22
N SER A 399 2.76 -30.60 -0.11
CA SER A 399 2.91 -31.60 -1.17
C SER A 399 1.64 -32.43 -1.38
N THR A 400 0.98 -32.85 -0.30
CA THR A 400 -0.25 -33.65 -0.34
C THR A 400 -1.45 -32.84 -0.84
N GLN A 401 -1.58 -31.57 -0.47
CA GLN A 401 -2.63 -30.68 -0.97
C GLN A 401 -2.48 -30.43 -2.48
N ASN A 402 -1.25 -30.21 -2.97
CA ASN A 402 -1.02 -30.03 -4.42
C ASN A 402 -1.38 -31.30 -5.20
N SER A 403 -0.99 -32.49 -4.74
CA SER A 403 -1.29 -33.75 -5.45
C SER A 403 -2.78 -34.10 -5.40
N VAL A 404 -3.44 -33.98 -4.25
CA VAL A 404 -4.89 -34.25 -4.10
C VAL A 404 -5.74 -33.25 -4.90
N ALA A 405 -5.38 -31.96 -4.91
CA ALA A 405 -6.08 -30.96 -5.73
C ALA A 405 -5.92 -31.24 -7.24
N GLN A 406 -4.73 -31.64 -7.69
CA GLN A 406 -4.49 -32.06 -9.07
C GLN A 406 -5.27 -33.33 -9.43
N GLN A 407 -5.31 -34.34 -8.55
CA GLN A 407 -6.09 -35.56 -8.78
C GLN A 407 -7.59 -35.29 -8.86
N SER A 408 -8.14 -34.52 -7.92
CA SER A 408 -9.56 -34.18 -7.86
C SER A 408 -10.03 -33.40 -9.09
N THR A 409 -9.29 -32.34 -9.47
CA THR A 409 -9.62 -31.54 -10.66
C THR A 409 -9.50 -32.35 -11.96
N LEU A 410 -8.49 -33.23 -12.08
CA LEU A 410 -8.35 -34.12 -13.24
C LEU A 410 -9.49 -35.16 -13.32
N GLN A 411 -9.90 -35.74 -12.19
CA GLN A 411 -11.04 -36.67 -12.12
C GLN A 411 -12.35 -35.98 -12.50
N GLN A 412 -12.60 -34.77 -11.99
CA GLN A 412 -13.79 -33.99 -12.32
C GLN A 412 -13.82 -33.58 -13.80
N MET A 413 -12.68 -33.20 -14.38
CA MET A 413 -12.55 -32.95 -15.82
C MET A 413 -12.83 -34.22 -16.65
N GLN A 414 -12.32 -35.38 -16.24
CA GLN A 414 -12.59 -36.65 -16.91
C GLN A 414 -14.07 -37.07 -16.82
N HIS A 415 -14.72 -36.84 -15.69
CA HIS A 415 -16.16 -37.06 -15.51
C HIS A 415 -16.99 -36.14 -16.41
N ASN A 416 -16.70 -34.84 -16.42
CA ASN A 416 -17.36 -33.87 -17.29
C ASN A 416 -17.18 -34.20 -18.79
N LYS A 417 -16.00 -34.69 -19.19
CA LYS A 417 -15.76 -35.16 -20.56
C LYS A 417 -16.63 -36.35 -20.96
N LYS A 418 -16.90 -37.29 -20.04
CA LYS A 418 -17.82 -38.41 -20.27
C LYS A 418 -19.27 -37.94 -20.40
N LEU A 419 -19.70 -37.05 -19.51
CA LEU A 419 -21.03 -36.42 -19.57
C LEU A 419 -21.27 -35.68 -20.89
N LEU A 420 -20.30 -34.88 -21.36
CA LEU A 420 -20.40 -34.18 -22.64
C LEU A 420 -20.53 -35.14 -23.83
N ALA A 421 -19.77 -36.24 -23.84
CA ALA A 421 -19.86 -37.26 -24.88
C ALA A 421 -21.22 -37.99 -24.88
N GLU A 422 -21.78 -38.29 -23.71
CA GLU A 422 -23.11 -38.89 -23.60
C GLU A 422 -24.23 -37.92 -24.00
N LEU A 423 -24.13 -36.65 -23.59
CA LEU A 423 -25.08 -35.60 -23.98
C LEU A 423 -25.06 -35.38 -25.49
N GLN A 424 -23.87 -35.33 -26.11
CA GLN A 424 -23.73 -35.25 -27.57
C GLN A 424 -24.39 -36.46 -28.26
N HIS A 425 -24.09 -37.69 -27.82
CA HIS A 425 -24.69 -38.88 -28.40
C HIS A 425 -26.23 -38.93 -28.25
N ARG A 426 -26.77 -38.47 -27.11
CA ARG A 426 -28.21 -38.31 -26.90
C ARG A 426 -28.81 -37.26 -27.85
N GLN A 427 -28.11 -36.14 -28.06
CA GLN A 427 -28.54 -35.07 -28.98
C GLN A 427 -28.54 -35.57 -30.43
N ASP A 428 -27.49 -36.27 -30.87
CA ASP A 428 -27.41 -36.86 -32.21
C ASP A 428 -28.56 -37.86 -32.45
N ASN A 429 -28.88 -38.70 -31.45
CA ASN A 429 -29.99 -39.65 -31.50
C ASN A 429 -31.36 -38.96 -31.58
N LEU A 430 -31.54 -37.83 -30.88
CA LEU A 430 -32.76 -37.02 -30.95
C LEU A 430 -32.92 -36.34 -32.31
N ILE A 431 -31.83 -35.81 -32.89
CA ILE A 431 -31.84 -35.21 -34.23
C ILE A 431 -32.21 -36.27 -35.28
N GLN A 432 -31.59 -37.45 -35.24
CA GLN A 432 -31.93 -38.54 -36.17
C GLN A 432 -33.40 -38.98 -36.07
N ARG A 433 -33.97 -39.06 -34.86
CA ARG A 433 -35.40 -39.36 -34.67
C ARG A 433 -36.31 -38.24 -35.20
N ALA A 434 -35.93 -36.98 -34.99
CA ALA A 434 -36.67 -35.84 -35.51
C ALA A 434 -36.67 -35.83 -37.05
N GLU A 435 -35.54 -36.11 -37.70
CA GLU A 435 -35.46 -36.24 -39.15
C GLU A 435 -36.32 -37.39 -39.72
N VAL A 436 -36.38 -38.54 -39.03
CA VAL A 436 -37.23 -39.67 -39.43
C VAL A 436 -38.70 -39.28 -39.32
N LEU A 437 -39.11 -38.70 -38.19
CA LEU A 437 -40.47 -38.22 -37.97
C LEU A 437 -40.86 -37.13 -38.97
N GLU A 438 -39.94 -36.24 -39.37
CA GLU A 438 -40.19 -35.23 -40.40
C GLU A 438 -40.43 -35.87 -41.78
N LYS A 439 -39.65 -36.90 -42.14
CA LYS A 439 -39.82 -37.66 -43.40
C LYS A 439 -41.17 -38.40 -43.40
N GLU A 440 -41.56 -39.01 -42.29
CA GLU A 440 -42.86 -39.66 -42.10
C GLU A 440 -44.01 -38.65 -42.21
N LEU A 441 -43.94 -37.50 -41.51
CA LEU A 441 -44.94 -36.43 -41.59
C LEU A 441 -45.09 -35.83 -43.00
N ARG A 442 -44.00 -35.76 -43.78
CA ARG A 442 -44.04 -35.32 -45.19
C ARG A 442 -44.66 -36.37 -46.11
N ALA A 443 -44.48 -37.66 -45.84
CA ALA A 443 -45.01 -38.77 -46.64
C ALA A 443 -46.47 -39.10 -46.32
N TRP A 444 -46.89 -38.98 -45.04
CA TRP A 444 -48.20 -39.40 -44.55
C TRP A 444 -49.40 -38.79 -45.32
N PRO A 445 -49.44 -37.49 -45.66
CA PRO A 445 -50.53 -36.92 -46.47
C PRO A 445 -50.61 -37.54 -47.88
N GLN A 446 -49.48 -37.95 -48.46
CA GLN A 446 -49.45 -38.59 -49.79
C GLN A 446 -49.97 -40.02 -49.73
N LEU A 447 -49.59 -40.77 -48.69
CA LEU A 447 -50.10 -42.12 -48.42
C LEU A 447 -51.61 -42.11 -48.21
N ILE A 448 -52.11 -41.31 -47.26
CA ILE A 448 -53.55 -41.19 -46.99
C ILE A 448 -54.34 -40.75 -48.23
N HIS A 449 -53.83 -39.77 -48.99
CA HIS A 449 -54.48 -39.32 -50.22
C HIS A 449 -54.44 -40.37 -51.35
N GLY A 450 -53.44 -41.26 -51.35
CA GLY A 450 -53.38 -42.43 -52.22
C GLY A 450 -54.39 -43.52 -51.82
N GLU A 451 -54.44 -43.88 -50.54
CA GLU A 451 -55.39 -44.86 -49.99
C GLU A 451 -56.85 -44.41 -50.19
N VAL A 452 -57.16 -43.15 -49.90
CA VAL A 452 -58.50 -42.56 -50.14
C VAL A 452 -58.86 -42.61 -51.63
N LYS A 453 -57.92 -42.32 -52.54
CA LYS A 453 -58.15 -42.46 -53.99
C LYS A 453 -58.40 -43.91 -54.41
N GLU A 454 -57.66 -44.87 -53.87
CA GLU A 454 -57.87 -46.28 -54.19
C GLU A 454 -59.18 -46.82 -53.61
N ILE A 455 -59.58 -46.38 -52.42
CA ILE A 455 -60.90 -46.71 -51.83
C ILE A 455 -62.03 -46.13 -52.70
N ILE A 456 -61.93 -44.87 -53.15
CA ILE A 456 -62.89 -44.25 -54.07
C ILE A 456 -62.92 -44.97 -55.43
N ARG A 457 -61.78 -45.46 -55.93
CA ARG A 457 -61.70 -46.23 -57.18
C ARG A 457 -62.33 -47.63 -57.03
N ARG A 458 -62.21 -48.24 -55.85
CA ARG A 458 -62.70 -49.58 -55.53
C ARG A 458 -64.18 -49.62 -55.13
N TYR A 459 -64.68 -48.52 -54.58
CA TYR A 459 -66.09 -48.27 -54.26
C TYR A 459 -66.51 -46.92 -54.89
N PRO A 460 -66.75 -46.88 -56.21
CA PRO A 460 -67.17 -45.65 -56.88
C PRO A 460 -68.48 -45.14 -56.26
N LEU A 461 -68.45 -43.88 -55.83
CA LEU A 461 -69.62 -43.19 -55.31
C LEU A 461 -70.54 -42.81 -56.46
N ASP A 462 -71.36 -43.76 -56.91
CA ASP A 462 -72.46 -43.51 -57.84
C ASP A 462 -73.53 -42.66 -57.15
N ILE A 463 -73.28 -41.34 -57.13
CA ILE A 463 -74.29 -40.32 -56.83
C ILE A 463 -75.23 -40.26 -58.03
N SER A 464 -76.11 -41.26 -58.12
CA SER A 464 -77.25 -41.26 -59.02
C SER A 464 -78.09 -40.03 -58.69
N ARG A 465 -78.03 -39.01 -59.55
CA ARG A 465 -78.88 -37.82 -59.45
C ARG A 465 -80.32 -38.29 -59.63
N THR A 466 -81.03 -38.46 -58.52
CA THR A 466 -82.46 -38.75 -58.52
C THR A 466 -83.21 -37.61 -59.21
N SER A 467 -83.62 -37.84 -60.45
CA SER A 467 -84.45 -36.92 -61.23
C SER A 467 -85.90 -36.95 -60.74
N SER A 468 -86.11 -36.49 -59.50
CA SER A 468 -87.44 -36.14 -58.99
C SER A 468 -87.84 -34.78 -59.56
N GLN A 469 -88.96 -34.73 -60.27
CA GLN A 469 -89.39 -33.60 -61.10
C GLN A 469 -89.97 -32.43 -60.29
N SER A 470 -89.61 -31.21 -60.69
CA SER A 470 -90.49 -30.03 -60.75
C SER A 470 -89.94 -29.05 -61.76
#